data_AF-A0A819SHH7-F1
#
_entry.id   AF-A0A819SHH7-F1
#
_cell.length_a   1.000
_cell.length_b   1.000
_cell.length_c   1.000
_cell.angle_alpha   90.00
_cell.angle_beta   90.00
_cell.angle_gamma   90.00
#
_symmetry.space_group_name_H-M   'P 1'
#
loop_
_entity.id
_entity.type
_entity.pdbx_description
1 polymer ?
#
loop_
_entity_poly.entity_id
_entity_poly.type
_entity_poly.pdbx_seq_one_letter_code
_entity_poly.pdbx_strand_id
1 'polypeptide(L)'
;MDADLAYCLERFIDDQIELIDRDLETIEQNEAHEYAKIDELMLSENPTTTTATQINQSTHEEDAAIIQRFISDLLDTVNNDDAASSANDLKDSLDELRSELTKQIDECIEFIVRIRKLARPILGSTNFVTQCGEFTNRLRAEKKSEKNFTDLCQIIETSDFRSVIENIQNWWKETYGSSVTEILHLNKRYNPGINNNDMIILPPRCSIILCAKKIISMRNMESDAGSRKHDLICEFVRQIQSIDDINRQEISADDLIVQLDNSDIDSAIEFATNWLSKRDAIRDKQKEEDQCLSTISCIHHDDGLSLIKVRV
;
A
#
# COMPACT_ATOMS: atom_id res chain seq x y z
N MET A 1 -31.76 -31.37 -34.32
CA MET A 1 -30.45 -30.81 -33.93
C MET A 1 -29.51 -31.06 -35.09
N ASP A 2 -28.77 -30.03 -35.48
CA ASP A 2 -27.88 -30.06 -36.64
C ASP A 2 -26.64 -30.91 -36.30
N ALA A 3 -26.36 -31.94 -37.10
CA ALA A 3 -25.28 -32.91 -36.80
C ALA A 3 -23.90 -32.22 -36.76
N ASP A 4 -23.74 -31.17 -37.56
CA ASP A 4 -22.52 -30.35 -37.60
C ASP A 4 -22.34 -29.51 -36.34
N LEU A 5 -23.44 -29.05 -35.71
CA LEU A 5 -23.38 -28.31 -34.45
C LEU A 5 -23.02 -29.23 -33.28
N ALA A 6 -23.53 -30.47 -33.27
CA ALA A 6 -23.15 -31.46 -32.27
C ALA A 6 -21.66 -31.82 -32.36
N TYR A 7 -21.15 -32.02 -33.57
CA TYR A 7 -19.73 -32.31 -33.82
C TYR A 7 -18.81 -31.14 -33.41
N CYS A 8 -19.20 -29.89 -33.68
CA CYS A 8 -18.42 -28.72 -33.28
C CYS A 8 -18.41 -28.51 -31.76
N LEU A 9 -19.51 -28.82 -31.06
CA LEU A 9 -19.60 -28.69 -29.61
C LEU A 9 -18.82 -29.77 -28.88
N GLU A 10 -18.86 -31.01 -29.36
CA GLU A 10 -18.09 -32.13 -28.80
C GLU A 10 -16.58 -31.84 -28.87
N ARG A 11 -16.13 -31.37 -30.04
CA ARG A 11 -14.72 -31.01 -30.25
C ARG A 11 -14.27 -29.79 -29.43
N PHE A 12 -15.14 -28.81 -29.26
CA PHE A 12 -14.86 -27.66 -28.38
C PHE A 12 -14.73 -28.10 -26.92
N ILE A 13 -15.58 -29.03 -26.46
CA ILE A 13 -15.50 -29.55 -25.09
C ILE A 13 -14.19 -30.34 -24.90
N ASP A 14 -13.83 -31.19 -25.85
CA ASP A 14 -12.57 -31.95 -25.81
C ASP A 14 -11.35 -31.02 -25.79
N ASP A 15 -11.34 -29.97 -26.63
CA ASP A 15 -10.26 -28.97 -26.65
C ASP A 15 -10.14 -28.19 -25.33
N GLN A 16 -11.27 -27.91 -24.65
CA GLN A 16 -11.26 -27.27 -23.33
C GLN A 16 -10.79 -28.21 -22.22
N ILE A 17 -11.14 -29.50 -22.29
CA ILE A 17 -10.66 -30.52 -21.34
C ILE A 17 -9.14 -30.69 -21.48
N GLU A 18 -8.63 -30.79 -22.71
CA GLU A 18 -7.19 -30.92 -22.94
C GLU A 18 -6.39 -29.70 -22.47
N LEU A 19 -6.99 -28.50 -22.55
CA LEU A 19 -6.40 -27.27 -22.00
C LEU A 19 -6.32 -27.33 -20.47
N ILE A 20 -7.41 -27.76 -19.82
CA ILE A 20 -7.47 -27.88 -18.36
C ILE A 20 -6.49 -28.94 -17.85
N ASP A 21 -6.40 -30.10 -18.52
CA ASP A 21 -5.48 -31.16 -18.13
C ASP A 21 -4.02 -30.69 -18.22
N ARG A 22 -3.66 -29.93 -19.27
CA ARG A 22 -2.33 -29.34 -19.42
C ARG A 22 -2.00 -28.31 -18.33
N ASP A 23 -2.98 -27.49 -17.97
CA ASP A 23 -2.81 -26.48 -16.93
C ASP A 23 -2.68 -27.16 -15.55
N LEU A 24 -3.43 -28.24 -15.29
CA LEU A 24 -3.30 -29.05 -14.07
C LEU A 24 -1.93 -29.73 -13.96
N GLU A 25 -1.42 -30.30 -15.05
CA GLU A 25 -0.09 -30.93 -15.08
C GLU A 25 1.02 -29.90 -14.80
N THR A 26 0.84 -28.66 -15.27
CA THR A 26 1.75 -27.54 -15.00
C THR A 26 1.70 -27.10 -13.53
N ILE A 27 0.50 -27.07 -12.94
CA ILE A 27 0.31 -26.75 -11.51
C ILE A 27 0.96 -27.83 -10.64
N GLU A 28 0.72 -29.12 -10.93
CA GLU A 28 1.33 -30.23 -10.18
C GLU A 28 2.86 -30.20 -10.25
N GLN A 29 3.44 -29.86 -11.41
CA GLN A 29 4.89 -29.69 -11.56
C GLN A 29 5.44 -28.51 -10.74
N ASN A 30 4.71 -27.39 -10.69
CA ASN A 30 5.09 -26.22 -9.90
C ASN A 30 4.97 -26.49 -8.40
N GLU A 31 3.90 -27.15 -7.96
CA GLU A 31 3.73 -27.57 -6.56
C GLU A 31 4.81 -28.56 -6.14
N ALA A 32 5.12 -29.56 -6.97
CA ALA A 32 6.22 -30.49 -6.71
C ALA A 32 7.58 -29.78 -6.61
N HIS A 33 7.81 -28.74 -7.42
CA HIS A 33 9.02 -27.93 -7.33
C HIS A 33 9.06 -27.11 -6.02
N GLU A 34 7.95 -26.52 -5.60
CA GLU A 34 7.88 -25.77 -4.34
C GLU A 34 8.05 -26.68 -3.12
N TYR A 35 7.41 -27.86 -3.11
CA TYR A 35 7.61 -28.84 -2.04
C TYR A 35 9.05 -29.33 -1.97
N ALA A 36 9.72 -29.57 -3.10
CA ALA A 36 11.13 -29.92 -3.11
C ALA A 36 12.03 -28.80 -2.57
N LYS A 37 11.69 -27.53 -2.82
CA LYS A 37 12.40 -26.36 -2.30
C LYS A 37 12.19 -26.18 -0.80
N ILE A 38 11.00 -26.49 -0.29
CA ILE A 38 10.69 -26.50 1.14
C ILE A 38 11.44 -27.64 1.84
N ASP A 39 11.49 -28.84 1.25
CA ASP A 39 12.27 -29.96 1.79
C ASP A 39 13.78 -29.68 1.82
N GLU A 40 14.31 -28.97 0.80
CA GLU A 40 15.71 -28.51 0.77
C GLU A 40 16.00 -27.48 1.88
N LEU A 41 15.06 -26.59 2.17
CA LEU A 41 15.15 -25.64 3.29
C LEU A 41 15.05 -26.35 4.65
N MET A 42 14.16 -27.34 4.79
CA MET A 42 13.95 -28.14 6.01
C MET A 42 15.14 -29.08 6.31
N LEU A 43 15.88 -29.54 5.29
CA LEU A 43 17.11 -30.32 5.47
C LEU A 43 18.33 -29.45 5.87
N SER A 44 18.25 -28.13 5.68
CA SER A 44 19.28 -27.19 6.16
C SER A 44 19.13 -26.82 7.64
N GLU A 45 17.96 -27.09 8.24
CA GLU A 45 17.65 -26.85 9.65
C GLU A 45 17.49 -28.18 10.40
N ASN A 46 18.60 -28.90 10.63
CA ASN A 46 18.65 -29.82 11.76
C ASN A 46 19.81 -29.46 12.71
N PRO A 47 19.52 -29.20 14.00
CA PRO A 47 20.50 -28.76 14.96
C PRO A 47 21.34 -29.94 15.40
N THR A 48 22.64 -29.92 15.09
CA THR A 48 23.59 -30.86 15.69
C THR A 48 23.79 -30.44 17.14
N THR A 49 23.21 -31.19 18.06
CA THR A 49 23.42 -31.00 19.50
C THR A 49 24.79 -31.54 19.90
N THR A 50 25.44 -30.83 20.83
CA THR A 50 26.70 -31.14 21.54
C THR A 50 27.96 -30.96 20.67
N THR A 51 28.86 -29.99 20.91
CA THR A 51 29.43 -29.53 22.19
C THR A 51 30.24 -28.23 21.93
N ALA A 52 30.32 -27.37 22.95
CA ALA A 52 31.09 -26.11 23.04
C ALA A 52 30.40 -24.85 22.52
N THR A 53 30.09 -23.96 23.47
CA THR A 53 29.69 -22.56 23.30
C THR A 53 30.72 -21.81 22.46
N GLN A 54 30.53 -21.79 21.14
CA GLN A 54 31.25 -20.88 20.26
C GLN A 54 30.27 -19.77 19.92
N ILE A 55 30.43 -18.64 20.60
CA ILE A 55 29.78 -17.38 20.24
C ILE A 55 30.12 -17.16 18.76
N ASN A 56 29.10 -17.06 17.90
CA ASN A 56 29.29 -16.71 16.49
C ASN A 56 29.82 -15.27 16.47
N GLN A 57 31.14 -15.10 16.46
CA GLN A 57 31.79 -13.79 16.46
C GLN A 57 31.74 -13.24 15.04
N SER A 58 30.58 -12.71 14.62
CA SER A 58 30.55 -11.83 13.46
C SER A 58 31.46 -10.63 13.73
N THR A 59 32.12 -10.15 12.68
CA THR A 59 33.11 -9.08 12.79
C THR A 59 32.46 -7.73 13.10
N HIS A 60 33.22 -6.76 13.59
CA HIS A 60 32.74 -5.37 13.75
C HIS A 60 32.17 -4.83 12.43
N GLU A 61 32.84 -5.16 11.33
CA GLU A 61 32.48 -4.73 9.97
C GLU A 61 31.17 -5.38 9.49
N GLU A 62 31.01 -6.68 9.79
CA GLU A 62 29.77 -7.47 9.81
C GLU A 62 28.54 -6.64 10.23
N ASP A 63 28.61 -6.18 11.47
CA ASP A 63 27.48 -5.61 12.17
C ASP A 63 27.32 -4.12 11.92
N ALA A 64 28.43 -3.41 11.73
CA ALA A 64 28.38 -2.04 11.26
C ALA A 64 27.68 -1.96 9.91
N ALA A 65 27.90 -2.93 9.00
CA ALA A 65 27.23 -2.97 7.70
C ALA A 65 25.72 -3.23 7.81
N ILE A 66 25.27 -4.11 8.71
CA ILE A 66 23.84 -4.36 8.99
C ILE A 66 23.16 -3.08 9.48
N ILE A 67 23.79 -2.40 10.44
CA ILE A 67 23.27 -1.17 11.04
C ILE A 67 23.28 -0.01 10.05
N GLN A 68 24.36 0.14 9.28
CA GLN A 68 24.45 1.16 8.23
C GLN A 68 23.39 0.93 7.14
N ARG A 69 23.16 -0.33 6.73
CA ARG A 69 22.11 -0.66 5.76
C ARG A 69 20.72 -0.34 6.32
N PHE A 70 20.41 -0.78 7.53
CA PHE A 70 19.13 -0.49 8.18
C PHE A 70 18.89 1.02 8.30
N ILE A 71 19.88 1.79 8.77
CA ILE A 71 19.77 3.25 8.90
C ILE A 71 19.61 3.91 7.52
N SER A 72 20.38 3.48 6.52
CA SER A 72 20.27 4.03 5.15
C SER A 72 18.90 3.75 4.56
N ASP A 73 18.41 2.50 4.65
CA ASP A 73 17.12 2.11 4.10
C ASP A 73 15.96 2.78 4.85
N LEU A 74 16.07 2.94 6.17
CA LEU A 74 15.09 3.65 7.00
C LEU A 74 15.09 5.16 6.70
N LEU A 75 16.25 5.80 6.55
CA LEU A 75 16.34 7.20 6.13
C LEU A 75 15.85 7.39 4.68
N ASP A 76 16.03 6.40 3.81
CA ASP A 76 15.46 6.41 2.47
C ASP A 76 13.94 6.28 2.49
N THR A 77 13.34 5.59 3.49
CA THR A 77 11.88 5.67 3.68
C THR A 77 11.43 7.07 4.07
N VAL A 78 12.22 7.81 4.86
CA VAL A 78 11.92 9.20 5.25
C VAL A 78 12.13 10.20 4.12
N ASN A 79 13.19 10.03 3.33
CA ASN A 79 13.46 10.87 2.16
C ASN A 79 12.46 10.64 1.03
N ASN A 80 11.80 9.48 1.01
CA ASN A 80 10.65 9.17 0.16
C ASN A 80 9.30 9.38 0.87
N ASP A 81 9.28 9.77 2.17
CA ASP A 81 8.07 10.19 2.88
C ASP A 81 7.74 11.62 2.47
N ASP A 82 7.17 11.70 1.28
CA ASP A 82 6.32 12.78 0.78
C ASP A 82 5.06 12.95 1.66
N ALA A 83 4.95 12.48 2.91
CA ALA A 83 3.72 12.54 3.69
C ALA A 83 3.19 13.98 3.88
N ALA A 84 4.08 14.97 4.02
CA ALA A 84 3.71 16.38 4.09
C ALA A 84 3.41 17.00 2.70
N SER A 85 4.01 16.47 1.61
CA SER A 85 3.66 16.85 0.23
C SER A 85 2.32 16.24 -0.16
N SER A 86 2.14 14.95 0.06
CA SER A 86 0.95 14.13 -0.14
C SER A 86 -0.28 14.68 0.57
N ALA A 87 -0.15 15.15 1.82
CA ALA A 87 -1.27 15.77 2.52
C ALA A 87 -1.72 17.10 1.86
N ASN A 88 -0.79 17.90 1.35
CA ASN A 88 -1.11 19.11 0.58
C ASN A 88 -1.65 18.74 -0.81
N ASP A 89 -1.10 17.73 -1.47
CA ASP A 89 -1.52 17.25 -2.78
C ASP A 89 -2.92 16.62 -2.76
N LEU A 90 -3.26 15.92 -1.66
CA LEU A 90 -4.59 15.37 -1.40
C LEU A 90 -5.59 16.50 -1.17
N LYS A 91 -5.22 17.50 -0.35
CA LYS A 91 -6.07 18.68 -0.13
C LYS A 91 -6.32 19.45 -1.43
N ASP A 92 -5.28 19.69 -2.22
CA ASP A 92 -5.39 20.35 -3.51
C ASP A 92 -6.26 19.53 -4.48
N SER A 93 -6.17 18.20 -4.44
CA SER A 93 -7.02 17.31 -5.24
C SER A 93 -8.49 17.32 -4.78
N LEU A 94 -8.76 17.47 -3.47
CA LEU A 94 -10.12 17.65 -2.94
C LEU A 94 -10.70 19.03 -3.31
N ASP A 95 -9.88 20.08 -3.28
CA ASP A 95 -10.30 21.42 -3.72
C ASP A 95 -10.57 21.45 -5.24
N GLU A 96 -9.74 20.75 -6.03
CA GLU A 96 -9.97 20.53 -7.46
C GLU A 96 -11.29 19.77 -7.70
N LEU A 97 -11.55 18.69 -6.96
CA LEU A 97 -12.80 17.94 -7.02
C LEU A 97 -14.02 18.82 -6.71
N ARG A 98 -13.93 19.67 -5.69
CA ARG A 98 -14.99 20.62 -5.32
C ARG A 98 -15.28 21.62 -6.44
N SER A 99 -14.22 22.13 -7.07
CA SER A 99 -14.30 23.03 -8.21
C SER A 99 -15.00 22.36 -9.40
N GLU A 100 -14.58 21.14 -9.76
CA GLU A 100 -15.18 20.41 -10.89
C GLU A 100 -16.62 19.98 -10.62
N LEU A 101 -16.97 19.59 -9.38
CA LEU A 101 -18.37 19.37 -8.99
C LEU A 101 -19.22 20.63 -9.20
N THR A 102 -18.70 21.77 -8.73
CA THR A 102 -19.38 23.06 -8.86
C THR A 102 -19.61 23.43 -10.33
N LYS A 103 -18.59 23.24 -11.16
CA LYS A 103 -18.64 23.51 -12.60
C LYS A 103 -19.65 22.60 -13.30
N GLN A 104 -19.69 21.31 -12.98
CA GLN A 104 -20.66 20.38 -13.58
C GLN A 104 -22.11 20.76 -13.24
N ILE A 105 -22.37 21.23 -12.02
CA ILE A 105 -23.68 21.74 -11.62
C ILE A 105 -24.02 23.04 -12.37
N ASP A 106 -23.04 23.93 -12.58
CA ASP A 106 -23.24 25.14 -13.39
C ASP A 106 -23.57 24.80 -14.84
N GLU A 107 -22.88 23.84 -15.45
CA GLU A 107 -23.19 23.36 -16.81
C GLU A 107 -24.63 22.80 -16.90
N CYS A 108 -25.07 22.06 -15.88
CA CYS A 108 -26.45 21.61 -15.77
C CYS A 108 -27.42 22.80 -15.69
N ILE A 109 -27.15 23.78 -14.84
CA ILE A 109 -27.97 25.00 -14.70
C ILE A 109 -28.06 25.74 -16.03
N GLU A 110 -26.94 25.95 -16.73
CA GLU A 110 -26.90 26.63 -18.02
C GLU A 110 -27.70 25.88 -19.08
N PHE A 111 -27.59 24.55 -19.10
CA PHE A 111 -28.38 23.69 -19.97
C PHE A 111 -29.89 23.86 -19.71
N ILE A 112 -30.34 23.82 -18.45
CA ILE A 112 -31.75 24.02 -18.09
C ILE A 112 -32.23 25.43 -18.44
N VAL A 113 -31.39 26.45 -18.24
CA VAL A 113 -31.70 27.84 -18.63
C VAL A 113 -31.85 27.95 -20.15
N ARG A 114 -31.02 27.26 -20.93
CA ARG A 114 -31.09 27.24 -22.39
C ARG A 114 -32.41 26.65 -22.88
N ILE A 115 -32.79 25.47 -22.40
CA ILE A 115 -34.07 24.83 -22.81
C ILE A 115 -35.28 25.68 -22.37
N ARG A 116 -35.21 26.33 -21.19
CA ARG A 116 -36.23 27.26 -20.71
C ARG A 116 -36.42 28.46 -21.65
N LYS A 117 -35.31 29.06 -22.11
CA LYS A 117 -35.35 30.19 -23.05
C LYS A 117 -35.98 29.79 -24.38
N LEU A 118 -35.65 28.61 -24.88
CA LEU A 118 -36.19 28.10 -26.15
C LEU A 118 -37.68 27.74 -26.07
N ALA A 119 -38.15 27.25 -24.92
CA ALA A 119 -39.57 26.94 -24.72
C ALA A 119 -40.44 28.19 -24.47
N ARG A 120 -39.88 29.27 -23.92
CA ARG A 120 -40.61 30.51 -23.55
C ARG A 120 -41.55 31.08 -24.64
N PRO A 121 -41.16 31.16 -25.94
CA PRO A 121 -42.05 31.69 -26.97
C PRO A 121 -43.17 30.74 -27.41
N ILE A 122 -43.16 29.47 -26.99
CA ILE A 122 -44.12 28.45 -27.43
C ILE A 122 -45.42 28.53 -26.62
N LEU A 123 -46.56 28.54 -27.30
CA LEU A 123 -47.88 28.56 -26.65
C LEU A 123 -48.05 27.33 -25.73
N GLY A 124 -48.52 27.55 -24.50
CA GLY A 124 -48.75 26.47 -23.53
C GLY A 124 -47.51 26.04 -22.73
N SER A 125 -46.33 26.64 -22.97
CA SER A 125 -45.09 26.28 -22.26
C SER A 125 -44.94 26.90 -20.85
N THR A 126 -45.87 27.75 -20.42
CA THR A 126 -45.77 28.53 -19.16
C THR A 126 -45.46 27.66 -17.95
N ASN A 127 -46.15 26.52 -17.80
CA ASN A 127 -45.92 25.59 -16.70
C ASN A 127 -44.49 25.01 -16.74
N PHE A 128 -44.03 24.59 -17.92
CA PHE A 128 -42.66 24.08 -18.10
C PHE A 128 -41.60 25.16 -17.81
N VAL A 129 -41.82 26.40 -18.25
CA VAL A 129 -40.91 27.53 -17.99
C VAL A 129 -40.80 27.82 -16.49
N THR A 130 -41.89 27.67 -15.74
CA THR A 130 -41.90 27.79 -14.27
C THR A 130 -41.13 26.64 -13.64
N GLN A 131 -41.38 25.39 -14.02
CA GLN A 131 -40.69 24.21 -13.49
C GLN A 131 -39.17 24.27 -13.75
N CYS A 132 -38.74 24.68 -14.94
CA CYS A 132 -37.30 24.91 -15.20
C CYS A 132 -36.72 25.97 -14.27
N GLY A 133 -37.48 27.02 -13.93
CA GLY A 133 -37.06 28.06 -13.00
C GLY A 133 -36.90 27.54 -11.57
N GLU A 134 -37.89 26.80 -11.08
CA GLU A 134 -37.84 26.14 -9.77
C GLU A 134 -36.69 25.15 -9.67
N PHE A 135 -36.49 24.33 -10.70
CA PHE A 135 -35.40 23.36 -10.75
C PHE A 135 -34.03 24.04 -10.75
N THR A 136 -33.85 25.12 -11.53
CA THR A 136 -32.60 25.88 -11.51
C THR A 136 -32.32 26.48 -10.12
N ASN A 137 -33.35 26.95 -9.41
CA ASN A 137 -33.19 27.47 -8.06
C ASN A 137 -32.80 26.36 -7.07
N ARG A 138 -33.36 25.15 -7.22
CA ARG A 138 -32.97 23.98 -6.42
C ARG A 138 -31.50 23.62 -6.64
N LEU A 139 -31.05 23.50 -7.90
CA LEU A 139 -29.65 23.22 -8.23
C LEU A 139 -28.69 24.28 -7.65
N ARG A 140 -29.07 25.57 -7.67
CA ARG A 140 -28.26 26.63 -7.04
C ARG A 140 -28.19 26.51 -5.53
N ALA A 141 -29.24 26.04 -4.87
CA ALA A 141 -29.22 25.78 -3.43
C ALA A 141 -28.34 24.56 -3.11
N GLU A 142 -28.46 23.50 -3.90
CA GLU A 142 -27.66 22.27 -3.78
C GLU A 142 -26.17 22.52 -4.05
N LYS A 143 -25.82 23.38 -5.02
CA LYS A 143 -24.44 23.84 -5.26
C LYS A 143 -23.80 24.51 -4.04
N LYS A 144 -24.60 25.20 -3.22
CA LYS A 144 -24.12 25.82 -1.97
C LYS A 144 -24.13 24.87 -0.78
N SER A 145 -24.71 23.68 -0.95
CA SER A 145 -24.81 22.70 0.12
C SER A 145 -23.51 21.92 0.22
N GLU A 146 -22.89 21.98 1.38
CA GLU A 146 -21.70 21.16 1.68
C GLU A 146 -22.03 19.67 1.65
N LYS A 147 -23.28 19.29 1.92
CA LYS A 147 -23.73 17.90 2.00
C LYS A 147 -23.37 17.09 0.75
N ASN A 148 -23.63 17.61 -0.44
CA ASN A 148 -23.37 16.88 -1.67
C ASN A 148 -21.88 16.63 -1.89
N PHE A 149 -21.03 17.59 -1.50
CA PHE A 149 -19.59 17.41 -1.57
C PHE A 149 -19.13 16.38 -0.54
N THR A 150 -19.63 16.44 0.70
CA THR A 150 -19.34 15.44 1.73
C THR A 150 -19.76 14.03 1.31
N ASP A 151 -20.97 13.87 0.77
CA ASP A 151 -21.47 12.58 0.28
C ASP A 151 -20.56 12.03 -0.83
N LEU A 152 -20.10 12.88 -1.75
CA LEU A 152 -19.15 12.51 -2.81
C LEU A 152 -17.79 12.08 -2.24
N CYS A 153 -17.25 12.82 -1.26
CA CYS A 153 -16.00 12.44 -0.61
C CYS A 153 -16.13 11.08 0.08
N GLN A 154 -17.23 10.82 0.80
CA GLN A 154 -17.47 9.55 1.46
C GLN A 154 -17.55 8.38 0.46
N ILE A 155 -18.13 8.60 -0.72
CA ILE A 155 -18.13 7.61 -1.80
C ILE A 155 -16.70 7.30 -2.25
N ILE A 156 -15.86 8.32 -2.45
CA ILE A 156 -14.46 8.15 -2.87
C ILE A 156 -13.67 7.41 -1.79
N GLU A 157 -13.86 7.77 -0.51
CA GLU A 157 -13.23 7.14 0.65
C GLU A 157 -13.57 5.66 0.78
N THR A 158 -14.81 5.28 0.48
CA THR A 158 -15.29 3.89 0.62
C THR A 158 -15.14 3.05 -0.65
N SER A 159 -14.84 3.68 -1.80
CA SER A 159 -14.68 3.00 -3.08
C SER A 159 -13.25 2.52 -3.31
N ASP A 160 -13.13 1.45 -4.09
CA ASP A 160 -11.88 1.05 -4.73
C ASP A 160 -11.78 1.62 -6.15
N PHE A 161 -10.63 1.41 -6.79
CA PHE A 161 -10.38 1.93 -8.14
C PHE A 161 -11.30 1.33 -9.22
N ARG A 162 -11.84 0.12 -8.99
CA ARG A 162 -12.72 -0.58 -9.94
C ARG A 162 -14.17 -0.11 -9.80
N SER A 163 -14.62 0.18 -8.58
CA SER A 163 -16.01 0.55 -8.28
C SER A 163 -16.27 2.06 -8.28
N VAL A 164 -15.24 2.91 -8.14
CA VAL A 164 -15.42 4.37 -7.97
C VAL A 164 -16.21 5.04 -9.10
N ILE A 165 -16.02 4.59 -10.34
CA ILE A 165 -16.72 5.17 -11.49
C ILE A 165 -18.21 4.93 -11.36
N GLU A 166 -18.60 3.67 -11.12
CA GLU A 166 -19.99 3.27 -11.01
C GLU A 166 -20.66 3.93 -9.80
N ASN A 167 -19.97 3.98 -8.65
CA ASN A 167 -20.49 4.59 -7.44
C ASN A 167 -20.76 6.09 -7.62
N ILE A 168 -19.82 6.84 -8.23
CA ILE A 168 -19.98 8.26 -8.53
C ILE A 168 -21.10 8.49 -9.55
N GLN A 169 -21.19 7.66 -10.58
CA GLN A 169 -22.24 7.76 -11.60
C GLN A 169 -23.64 7.51 -11.01
N ASN A 170 -23.77 6.50 -10.15
CA ASN A 170 -25.02 6.19 -9.45
C ASN A 170 -25.43 7.34 -8.53
N TRP A 171 -24.50 7.83 -7.71
CA TRP A 171 -24.73 9.00 -6.86
C TRP A 171 -25.14 10.25 -7.65
N TRP A 172 -24.45 10.54 -8.77
CA TRP A 172 -24.80 11.68 -9.63
C TRP A 172 -26.22 11.54 -10.19
N LYS A 173 -26.58 10.34 -10.65
CA LYS A 173 -27.90 10.05 -11.21
C LYS A 173 -29.00 10.19 -10.16
N GLU A 174 -28.77 9.73 -8.94
CA GLU A 174 -29.72 9.85 -7.84
C GLU A 174 -29.86 11.30 -7.37
N THR A 175 -28.74 12.02 -7.24
CA THR A 175 -28.71 13.39 -6.71
C THR A 175 -29.24 14.40 -7.72
N TYR A 176 -28.78 14.34 -8.98
CA TYR A 176 -29.10 15.34 -10.01
C TYR A 176 -29.78 14.75 -11.24
N GLY A 177 -29.28 13.61 -11.74
CA GLY A 177 -29.66 13.06 -13.04
C GLY A 177 -31.14 12.72 -13.17
N SER A 178 -31.79 12.26 -12.10
CA SER A 178 -33.23 11.93 -12.08
C SER A 178 -34.10 13.17 -12.32
N SER A 179 -33.77 14.29 -11.67
CA SER A 179 -34.49 15.55 -11.88
C SER A 179 -34.20 16.16 -13.26
N VAL A 180 -32.95 16.06 -13.74
CA VAL A 180 -32.60 16.48 -15.12
C VAL A 180 -33.38 15.66 -16.15
N THR A 181 -33.53 14.36 -15.92
CA THR A 181 -34.30 13.44 -16.78
C THR A 181 -35.77 13.85 -16.86
N GLU A 182 -36.38 14.22 -15.73
CA GLU A 182 -37.76 14.71 -15.68
C GLU A 182 -37.93 15.97 -16.53
N ILE A 183 -37.04 16.95 -16.36
CA ILE A 183 -37.07 18.18 -17.17
C ILE A 183 -36.88 17.89 -18.66
N LEU A 184 -35.95 16.99 -19.02
CA LEU A 184 -35.75 16.56 -20.40
C LEU A 184 -36.98 15.86 -20.98
N HIS A 185 -37.66 15.04 -20.19
CA HIS A 185 -38.90 14.39 -20.61
C HIS A 185 -39.98 15.43 -20.95
N LEU A 186 -40.15 16.44 -20.11
CA LEU A 186 -41.08 17.55 -20.37
C LEU A 186 -40.65 18.40 -21.57
N ASN A 187 -39.35 18.62 -21.72
CA ASN A 187 -38.77 19.40 -22.82
C ASN A 187 -39.09 18.81 -24.20
N LYS A 188 -39.27 17.48 -24.34
CA LYS A 188 -39.59 16.83 -25.63
C LYS A 188 -40.81 17.42 -26.33
N ARG A 189 -41.77 17.97 -25.59
CA ARG A 189 -42.97 18.62 -26.15
C ARG A 189 -42.69 19.97 -26.81
N TYR A 190 -41.59 20.61 -26.43
CA TYR A 190 -41.25 21.99 -26.82
C TYR A 190 -40.02 22.03 -27.72
N ASN A 191 -39.00 21.24 -27.39
CA ASN A 191 -37.72 21.19 -28.11
C ASN A 191 -37.25 19.72 -28.30
N PRO A 192 -37.92 18.93 -29.17
CA PRO A 192 -37.66 17.49 -29.31
C PRO A 192 -36.25 17.15 -29.80
N GLY A 193 -35.58 18.07 -30.51
CA GLY A 193 -34.21 17.88 -31.00
C GLY A 193 -33.12 18.14 -29.96
N ILE A 194 -33.47 18.62 -28.75
CA ILE A 194 -32.49 18.91 -27.71
C ILE A 194 -32.50 17.79 -26.70
N ASN A 195 -31.46 16.95 -26.77
CA ASN A 195 -31.13 15.97 -25.76
C ASN A 195 -29.68 16.17 -25.33
N ASN A 196 -29.38 15.93 -24.05
CA ASN A 196 -28.01 15.91 -23.57
C ASN A 196 -27.90 14.86 -22.46
N ASN A 197 -27.46 13.66 -22.84
CA ASN A 197 -27.31 12.54 -21.92
C ASN A 197 -26.16 12.75 -20.92
N ASP A 198 -25.18 13.59 -21.25
CA ASP A 198 -24.00 13.83 -20.43
C ASP A 198 -24.34 14.59 -19.13
N MET A 199 -25.50 15.27 -19.09
CA MET A 199 -26.04 15.90 -17.89
C MET A 199 -26.77 14.91 -16.97
N ILE A 200 -27.15 13.74 -17.49
CA ILE A 200 -27.85 12.68 -16.74
C ILE A 200 -26.84 11.66 -16.20
N ILE A 201 -25.86 11.28 -17.02
CA ILE A 201 -24.84 10.28 -16.68
C ILE A 201 -23.47 10.90 -16.92
N LEU A 202 -22.64 10.95 -15.88
CA LEU A 202 -21.27 11.42 -16.02
C LEU A 202 -20.48 10.45 -16.91
N PRO A 203 -19.86 10.89 -18.02
CA PRO A 203 -19.02 10.02 -18.82
C PRO A 203 -17.76 9.61 -18.02
N PRO A 204 -17.18 8.42 -18.22
CA PRO A 204 -15.99 7.96 -17.47
C PRO A 204 -14.76 8.89 -17.55
N ARG A 205 -14.74 9.79 -18.54
CA ARG A 205 -13.70 10.80 -18.76
C ARG A 205 -14.05 12.18 -18.16
N CYS A 206 -15.15 12.30 -17.44
CA CYS A 206 -15.54 13.52 -16.73
C CYS A 206 -14.47 13.87 -15.67
N SER A 207 -14.14 15.16 -15.52
CA SER A 207 -13.14 15.62 -14.57
C SER A 207 -13.39 15.15 -13.14
N ILE A 208 -14.64 15.12 -12.68
CA ILE A 208 -15.01 14.60 -11.35
C ILE A 208 -14.47 13.18 -11.15
N ILE A 209 -14.63 12.31 -12.15
CA ILE A 209 -14.17 10.92 -12.10
C ILE A 209 -12.65 10.85 -12.15
N LEU A 210 -12.00 11.73 -12.93
CA LEU A 210 -10.55 11.81 -12.99
C LEU A 210 -9.95 12.26 -11.65
N CYS A 211 -10.51 13.30 -11.03
CA CYS A 211 -10.13 13.76 -9.69
C CYS A 211 -10.32 12.66 -8.64
N ALA A 212 -11.45 11.95 -8.67
CA ALA A 212 -11.70 10.83 -7.75
C ALA A 212 -10.66 9.71 -7.90
N LYS A 213 -10.29 9.34 -9.12
CA LYS A 213 -9.24 8.35 -9.37
C LYS A 213 -7.87 8.80 -8.87
N LYS A 214 -7.54 10.09 -9.05
CA LYS A 214 -6.31 10.69 -8.54
C LYS A 214 -6.26 10.60 -7.01
N ILE A 215 -7.34 10.97 -6.34
CA ILE A 215 -7.48 10.87 -4.87
C ILE A 215 -7.30 9.43 -4.38
N ILE A 216 -7.95 8.44 -5.01
CA ILE A 216 -7.79 7.02 -4.65
C ILE A 216 -6.35 6.55 -4.86
N SER A 217 -5.70 6.99 -5.93
CA SER A 217 -4.30 6.61 -6.21
C SER A 217 -3.36 7.15 -5.15
N MET A 218 -3.54 8.40 -4.73
CA MET A 218 -2.77 9.03 -3.65
C MET A 218 -2.96 8.30 -2.31
N ARG A 219 -4.21 7.97 -1.95
CA ARG A 219 -4.51 7.19 -0.73
C ARG A 219 -3.82 5.82 -0.73
N ASN A 220 -3.80 5.14 -1.86
CA ASN A 220 -3.17 3.83 -1.95
C ASN A 220 -1.64 3.92 -1.86
N MET A 221 -1.02 5.00 -2.35
CA MET A 221 0.42 5.25 -2.19
C MET A 221 0.82 5.52 -0.74
N GLU A 222 -0.01 6.21 0.04
CA GLU A 222 0.20 6.41 1.48
C GLU A 222 0.11 5.10 2.29
N SER A 223 -0.70 4.15 1.84
CA SER A 223 -0.82 2.82 2.47
C SER A 223 0.41 1.93 2.25
N ASP A 224 1.10 2.07 1.11
CA ASP A 224 2.28 1.25 0.78
C ASP A 224 3.54 1.72 1.52
N ALA A 225 3.63 3.00 1.90
CA ALA A 225 4.76 3.55 2.66
C ALA A 225 4.85 2.97 4.09
N GLY A 226 3.71 2.78 4.77
CA GLY A 226 3.64 2.15 6.10
C GLY A 226 4.06 0.68 6.09
N SER A 227 3.79 -0.06 5.01
CA SER A 227 4.25 -1.44 4.83
C SER A 227 5.77 -1.54 4.75
N ARG A 228 6.41 -0.59 4.07
CA ARG A 228 7.85 -0.64 3.81
C ARG A 228 8.70 -0.42 5.05
N LYS A 229 8.29 0.48 5.96
CA LYS A 229 8.95 0.66 7.27
C LYS A 229 8.87 -0.64 8.08
N HIS A 230 7.68 -1.23 8.15
CA HIS A 230 7.44 -2.48 8.88
C HIS A 230 8.31 -3.62 8.33
N ASP A 231 8.40 -3.78 7.01
CA ASP A 231 9.22 -4.80 6.35
C ASP A 231 10.72 -4.61 6.65
N LEU A 232 11.22 -3.36 6.65
CA LEU A 232 12.61 -3.05 7.00
C LEU A 232 12.91 -3.38 8.47
N ILE A 233 11.99 -3.10 9.38
CA ILE A 233 12.12 -3.41 10.81
C ILE A 233 12.13 -4.93 11.02
N CYS A 234 11.22 -5.66 10.39
CA CYS A 234 11.17 -7.11 10.45
C CYS A 234 12.49 -7.75 9.98
N GLU A 235 13.03 -7.28 8.85
CA GLU A 235 14.30 -7.79 8.33
C GLU A 235 15.49 -7.43 9.23
N PHE A 236 15.51 -6.22 9.79
CA PHE A 236 16.54 -5.79 10.73
C PHE A 236 16.53 -6.63 12.02
N VAL A 237 15.36 -6.82 12.63
CA VAL A 237 15.20 -7.62 13.85
C VAL A 237 15.63 -9.08 13.61
N ARG A 238 15.27 -9.65 12.46
CA ARG A 238 15.69 -10.99 12.05
C ARG A 238 17.21 -11.11 11.97
N GLN A 239 17.88 -10.12 11.36
CA GLN A 239 19.34 -10.11 11.21
C GLN A 239 20.05 -10.01 12.56
N ILE A 240 19.68 -9.06 13.42
CA ILE A 240 20.36 -8.89 14.72
C ILE A 240 20.15 -10.09 15.66
N GLN A 241 18.97 -10.73 15.63
CA GLN A 241 18.70 -11.91 16.46
C GLN A 241 19.36 -13.19 15.93
N SER A 242 19.70 -13.24 14.65
CA SER A 242 20.48 -14.36 14.08
C SER A 242 21.96 -14.32 14.48
N ILE A 243 22.45 -13.15 14.92
CA ILE A 243 23.86 -12.89 15.21
C ILE A 243 24.11 -12.74 16.72
N ASP A 244 23.12 -12.25 17.46
CA ASP A 244 23.24 -11.95 18.90
C ASP A 244 22.32 -12.83 19.74
N ASP A 245 22.81 -14.03 20.05
CA ASP A 245 22.14 -15.00 20.92
C ASP A 245 21.88 -14.47 22.36
N ILE A 246 22.62 -13.45 22.80
CA ILE A 246 22.43 -12.83 24.13
C ILE A 246 21.19 -11.93 24.10
N ASN A 247 21.08 -11.05 23.10
CA ASN A 247 19.87 -10.23 22.95
C ASN A 247 18.62 -11.06 22.61
N ARG A 248 18.78 -12.20 21.92
CA ARG A 248 17.68 -13.14 21.66
C ARG A 248 17.01 -13.67 22.93
N GLN A 249 17.72 -13.70 24.06
CA GLN A 249 17.20 -14.16 25.34
C GLN A 249 16.58 -13.04 26.18
N GLU A 250 16.87 -11.77 25.88
CA GLU A 250 16.40 -10.61 26.65
C GLU A 250 15.07 -10.04 26.14
N ILE A 251 14.83 -10.03 24.83
CA ILE A 251 13.62 -9.45 24.21
C ILE A 251 13.13 -10.34 23.06
N SER A 252 11.82 -10.62 23.03
CA SER A 252 11.17 -11.37 21.93
C SER A 252 11.25 -10.59 20.61
N ALA A 253 11.37 -11.31 19.49
CA ALA A 253 11.33 -10.73 18.14
C ALA A 253 10.09 -9.86 17.91
N ASP A 254 8.93 -10.40 18.28
CA ASP A 254 7.64 -9.75 18.07
C ASP A 254 7.50 -8.48 18.90
N ASP A 255 7.97 -8.51 20.15
CA ASP A 255 7.94 -7.35 21.04
C ASP A 255 8.87 -6.24 20.54
N LEU A 256 10.04 -6.61 20.00
CA LEU A 256 10.99 -5.65 19.45
C LEU A 256 10.49 -5.04 18.13
N ILE A 257 9.87 -5.83 17.26
CA ILE A 257 9.23 -5.35 16.03
C ILE A 257 8.13 -4.34 16.39
N VAL A 258 7.24 -4.70 17.32
CA VAL A 258 6.15 -3.80 17.76
C VAL A 258 6.71 -2.51 18.38
N GLN A 259 7.80 -2.60 19.15
CA GLN A 259 8.42 -1.43 19.76
C GLN A 259 9.02 -0.48 18.71
N LEU A 260 9.75 -1.02 17.74
CA LEU A 260 10.42 -0.23 16.69
C LEU A 260 9.43 0.32 15.65
N ASP A 261 8.36 -0.43 15.35
CA ASP A 261 7.36 -0.02 14.38
C ASP A 261 6.52 1.16 14.89
N ASN A 262 6.22 1.15 16.20
CA ASN A 262 5.52 2.23 16.89
C ASN A 262 6.42 3.43 17.29
N SER A 263 7.75 3.32 17.17
CA SER A 263 8.66 4.42 17.49
C SER A 263 8.91 5.33 16.29
N ASP A 264 9.37 6.56 16.54
CA ASP A 264 9.87 7.45 15.50
C ASP A 264 11.20 6.92 14.90
N ILE A 265 11.57 7.46 13.74
CA ILE A 265 12.79 7.05 13.03
C ILE A 265 14.04 7.28 13.89
N ASP A 266 14.10 8.41 14.60
CA ASP A 266 15.24 8.74 15.47
C ASP A 266 15.43 7.71 16.58
N SER A 267 14.34 7.26 17.22
CA SER A 267 14.39 6.20 18.24
C SER A 267 14.83 4.85 17.66
N ALA A 268 14.40 4.51 16.44
CA ALA A 268 14.82 3.27 15.78
C ALA A 268 16.31 3.29 15.40
N ILE A 269 16.81 4.44 14.92
CA ILE A 269 18.24 4.66 14.64
C ILE A 269 19.06 4.60 15.93
N GLU A 270 18.57 5.23 17.01
CA GLU A 270 19.21 5.21 18.32
C GLU A 270 19.29 3.77 18.86
N PHE A 271 18.22 2.98 18.73
CA PHE A 271 18.23 1.57 19.12
C PHE A 271 19.32 0.78 18.38
N ALA A 272 19.37 0.90 17.06
CA ALA A 272 20.36 0.21 16.23
C ALA A 272 21.80 0.59 16.62
N THR A 273 22.06 1.89 16.79
CA THR A 273 23.38 2.40 17.18
C THR A 273 23.80 1.94 18.58
N ASN A 274 22.85 1.92 19.53
CA ASN A 274 23.07 1.44 20.89
C ASN A 274 23.33 -0.07 20.92
N TRP A 275 22.64 -0.84 20.08
CA TRP A 275 22.88 -2.28 19.93
C TRP A 275 24.31 -2.57 19.46
N LEU A 276 24.78 -1.88 18.41
CA LEU A 276 26.15 -2.03 17.91
C LEU A 276 27.19 -1.70 18.99
N SER A 277 26.98 -0.59 19.70
CA SER A 277 27.85 -0.13 20.78
C SER A 277 27.93 -1.13 21.94
N LYS A 278 26.80 -1.72 22.34
CA LYS A 278 26.78 -2.79 23.37
C LYS A 278 27.60 -4.00 22.92
N ARG A 279 27.48 -4.38 21.65
CA ARG A 279 28.16 -5.54 21.09
C ARG A 279 29.66 -5.32 20.93
N ASP A 280 30.07 -4.12 20.54
CA ASP A 280 31.48 -3.70 20.54
C ASP A 280 32.08 -3.77 21.94
N ALA A 281 31.36 -3.27 22.96
CA ALA A 281 31.82 -3.33 24.35
C ALA A 281 31.97 -4.78 24.87
N ILE A 282 31.12 -5.71 24.43
CA ILE A 282 31.27 -7.14 24.75
C ILE A 282 32.51 -7.72 24.06
N ARG A 283 32.72 -7.40 22.77
CA ARG A 283 33.90 -7.87 22.01
C ARG A 283 35.22 -7.34 22.58
N ASP A 284 35.25 -6.09 23.01
CA ASP A 284 36.46 -5.50 23.59
C ASP A 284 36.80 -6.10 24.96
N LYS A 285 35.79 -6.37 25.80
CA LYS A 285 35.99 -7.11 27.07
C LYS A 285 36.52 -8.53 26.85
N GLN A 286 36.01 -9.25 25.85
CA GLN A 286 36.50 -10.59 25.52
C GLN A 286 37.97 -10.56 25.07
N LYS A 287 38.37 -9.56 24.28
CA LYS A 287 39.78 -9.38 23.87
C LYS A 287 40.71 -9.09 25.06
N GLU A 288 40.26 -8.31 26.04
CA GLU A 288 41.03 -8.02 27.26
C GLU A 288 41.21 -9.26 28.15
N GLU A 289 40.16 -10.09 28.26
CA GLU A 289 40.20 -11.36 29.01
C GLU A 289 41.10 -12.40 28.32
N ASP A 290 41.02 -12.54 26.99
CA ASP A 290 41.88 -13.44 26.21
C ASP A 290 43.36 -13.02 26.23
N GLN A 291 43.66 -11.72 26.22
CA GLN A 291 45.02 -11.20 26.41
C GLN A 291 45.57 -11.51 27.81
N CYS A 292 44.75 -11.43 28.85
CA CYS A 292 45.15 -11.80 30.22
C CYS A 292 45.47 -13.31 30.34
N LEU A 293 44.70 -14.18 29.69
CA LEU A 293 44.92 -15.63 29.71
C LEU A 293 46.20 -16.04 28.94
N SER A 294 46.49 -15.39 27.80
CA SER A 294 47.71 -15.64 27.03
C SER A 294 49.00 -15.24 27.79
N THR A 295 48.90 -14.26 28.69
CA THR A 295 50.04 -13.79 29.50
C THR A 295 50.37 -14.74 30.65
N ILE A 296 49.36 -15.46 31.19
CA ILE A 296 49.56 -16.45 32.26
C ILE A 296 50.18 -17.75 31.72
N SER A 297 49.89 -18.12 30.46
CA SER A 297 50.49 -19.28 29.78
C SER A 297 52.01 -19.15 29.57
N CYS A 298 52.56 -17.94 29.57
CA CYS A 298 53.99 -17.70 29.32
C CYS A 298 54.87 -17.76 30.59
N ILE A 299 54.28 -17.97 31.78
CA ILE A 299 55.03 -17.99 33.06
C ILE A 299 55.36 -19.41 33.54
N HIS A 300 54.81 -20.47 32.92
CA HIS A 300 55.03 -21.87 33.35
C HIS A 300 55.81 -22.77 32.37
N HIS A 301 56.65 -22.19 31.51
CA HIS A 301 57.61 -22.94 30.69
C HIS A 301 59.04 -22.43 30.85
N ASP A 302 59.53 -22.41 32.09
CA ASP A 302 60.97 -22.30 32.36
C ASP A 302 61.35 -23.01 33.67
N ASP A 303 61.04 -24.31 33.77
CA ASP A 303 61.67 -25.22 34.73
C ASP A 303 62.57 -26.19 33.97
N GLY A 304 63.88 -25.91 33.95
CA GLY A 304 64.85 -26.66 33.16
C GLY A 304 66.32 -26.40 33.48
N LEU A 305 66.74 -26.66 34.72
CA LEU A 305 68.09 -27.11 35.14
C LEU A 305 69.32 -26.22 34.88
N SER A 306 69.93 -25.71 35.96
CA SER A 306 71.41 -25.74 36.11
C SER A 306 71.90 -25.77 37.58
N LEU A 307 72.39 -26.96 37.96
CA LEU A 307 73.57 -27.27 38.78
C LEU A 307 74.11 -26.22 39.79
N ILE A 308 74.04 -26.55 41.09
CA ILE A 308 75.05 -26.15 42.09
C ILE A 308 75.64 -27.40 42.75
N LYS A 309 76.94 -27.63 42.47
CA LYS A 309 77.83 -28.56 43.16
C LYS A 309 78.09 -28.04 44.58
N VAL A 310 77.77 -28.84 45.61
CA VAL A 310 78.38 -28.70 46.94
C VAL A 310 79.45 -29.78 47.07
N ARG A 311 80.69 -29.36 47.28
CA ARG A 311 81.85 -30.22 47.57
C ARG A 311 81.94 -30.36 49.09
N VAL A 312 82.19 -31.59 49.55
CA VAL A 312 82.41 -32.02 50.95
C VAL A 312 83.37 -31.10 51.70
#